data_AF-A0A0G2ZCU5-F1
#
_entry.id   AF-A0A0G2ZCU5-F1
#
_cell.length_a   1.000
_cell.length_b   1.000
_cell.length_c   1.000
_cell.angle_alpha   90.00
_cell.angle_beta   90.00
_cell.angle_gamma   90.00
#
_symmetry.space_group_name_H-M   'P 1'
#
loop_
_entity.id
_entity.type
_entity.pdbx_description
1 polymer ?
#
loop_
_entity_poly.entity_id
_entity_poly.type
_entity_poly.pdbx_seq_one_letter_code
_entity_poly.pdbx_strand_id
1 'polypeptide(L)'
;MAKAMQDKVWKNVPPPDSTKREDMPAHVFLDPQNRRYPFKKKVNGQWKVSCAGLLAAYRRANTQKDASIAAKAKSLAIQYKCKWATEE
;
A
#
# COMPACT_ATOMS: atom_id res chain seq x y z
N MET A 1 10.40 15.60 -3.96
CA MET A 1 9.30 14.64 -3.67
C MET A 1 9.88 13.26 -3.40
N ALA A 2 9.42 12.55 -2.38
CA ALA A 2 9.95 11.23 -2.03
C ALA A 2 9.64 10.20 -3.15
N LYS A 3 10.68 9.56 -3.68
CA LYS A 3 10.58 8.58 -4.77
C LYS A 3 9.88 7.32 -4.24
N ALA A 4 8.68 7.01 -4.72
CA ALA A 4 8.08 5.71 -4.49
C ALA A 4 8.87 4.63 -5.22
N MET A 5 8.88 3.43 -4.65
CA MET A 5 9.48 2.29 -5.30
C MET A 5 8.57 1.80 -6.42
N GLN A 6 9.12 1.71 -7.62
CA GLN A 6 8.51 1.07 -8.78
C GLN A 6 8.66 -0.45 -8.70
N ASP A 7 8.34 -1.03 -7.54
CA ASP A 7 8.34 -2.47 -7.38
C ASP A 7 7.32 -3.09 -8.33
N LYS A 8 7.71 -4.13 -9.05
CA LYS A 8 6.79 -4.93 -9.89
C LYS A 8 6.01 -5.96 -9.06
N VAL A 9 6.51 -6.34 -7.88
CA VAL A 9 5.94 -7.45 -7.11
C VAL A 9 5.78 -7.09 -5.63
N TRP A 10 4.59 -7.31 -5.11
CA TRP A 10 4.24 -7.19 -3.70
C TRP A 10 4.45 -8.54 -3.00
N LYS A 11 5.67 -8.78 -2.48
CA LYS A 11 6.05 -10.03 -1.78
C LYS A 11 6.21 -9.79 -0.28
N ASN A 12 6.02 -10.86 0.50
CA ASN A 12 6.22 -10.92 1.96
C ASN A 12 5.34 -9.96 2.75
N VAL A 13 4.07 -9.83 2.34
CA VAL A 13 3.07 -9.10 3.11
C VAL A 13 2.68 -9.99 4.28
N PRO A 14 2.83 -9.53 5.53
CA PRO A 14 2.40 -10.30 6.67
C PRO A 14 0.87 -10.53 6.58
N PRO A 15 0.39 -11.76 6.86
CA PRO A 15 -1.04 -12.05 6.80
C PRO A 15 -1.81 -11.16 7.79
N PRO A 16 -3.12 -10.96 7.56
CA PRO A 16 -3.99 -10.38 8.60
C PRO A 16 -3.76 -11.14 9.92
N ASP A 17 -3.77 -10.40 11.03
CA ASP A 17 -3.68 -10.94 12.39
C ASP A 17 -2.34 -11.62 12.77
N SER A 18 -1.30 -11.45 11.97
CA SER A 18 0.05 -11.83 12.39
C SER A 18 0.70 -10.75 13.26
N THR A 19 1.46 -11.17 14.28
CA THR A 19 2.27 -10.29 15.14
C THR A 19 3.13 -9.32 14.32
N LYS A 20 3.74 -9.81 13.23
CA LYS A 20 4.51 -8.99 12.29
C LYS A 20 3.73 -7.82 11.69
N ARG A 21 2.41 -7.93 11.54
CA ARG A 21 1.54 -6.87 11.04
C ARG A 21 1.14 -5.91 12.16
N GLU A 22 1.09 -6.38 13.40
CA GLU A 22 0.85 -5.55 14.57
C GLU A 22 2.05 -4.69 14.95
N ASP A 23 3.27 -5.20 14.71
CA ASP A 23 4.53 -4.47 14.87
C ASP A 23 4.74 -3.40 13.79
N MET A 24 3.95 -3.40 12.72
CA MET A 24 4.03 -2.40 11.67
C MET A 24 3.39 -1.08 12.14
N PRO A 25 4.08 0.06 11.98
CA PRO A 25 3.55 1.34 12.43
C PRO A 25 2.35 1.78 11.57
N ALA A 26 1.36 2.40 12.20
CA ALA A 26 0.08 2.73 11.57
C ALA A 26 0.19 3.46 10.21
N HIS A 27 1.20 4.32 10.03
CA HIS A 27 1.42 5.11 8.81
C HIS A 27 1.78 4.32 7.54
N VAL A 28 1.93 2.99 7.65
CA VAL A 28 2.20 2.08 6.52
C VAL A 28 0.93 1.47 5.92
N PHE A 29 -0.21 1.73 6.56
CA PHE A 29 -1.53 1.24 6.19
C PHE A 29 -2.39 2.38 5.64
N LEU A 30 -3.23 2.10 4.65
CA LEU A 30 -4.24 3.06 4.17
C LEU A 30 -5.41 3.19 5.16
N ASP A 31 -5.63 2.15 5.96
CA ASP A 31 -6.55 2.14 7.08
C ASP A 31 -5.74 1.88 8.37
N PRO A 32 -5.21 2.94 9.01
CA PRO A 32 -4.36 2.83 10.19
C PRO A 32 -5.12 2.33 11.42
N GLN A 33 -6.42 2.61 11.54
CA GLN A 33 -7.24 2.22 12.68
C GLN A 33 -7.38 0.71 12.76
N ASN A 34 -7.62 0.06 11.63
CA ASN A 34 -7.79 -1.39 11.55
C ASN A 34 -6.52 -2.10 11.05
N ARG A 35 -5.41 -1.38 10.83
CA ARG A 35 -4.16 -1.90 10.23
C ARG A 35 -4.42 -2.67 8.93
N ARG A 36 -5.35 -2.17 8.10
CA ARG A 36 -5.72 -2.77 6.80
C ARG A 36 -4.99 -2.09 5.64
N TYR A 37 -4.78 -2.86 4.57
CA TYR A 37 -4.20 -2.38 3.32
C TYR A 37 -2.78 -1.76 3.48
N PRO A 38 -1.77 -2.57 3.81
CA PRO A 38 -0.40 -2.09 3.83
C PRO A 38 0.04 -1.67 2.42
N PHE A 39 0.73 -0.54 2.33
CA PHE A 39 1.23 0.01 1.05
C PHE A 39 2.68 0.48 1.11
N LYS A 40 3.26 0.60 2.32
CA LYS A 40 4.69 0.87 2.50
C LYS A 40 5.45 -0.42 2.80
N LYS A 41 6.66 -0.53 2.28
CA LYS A 41 7.60 -1.62 2.54
C LYS A 41 8.84 -1.07 3.24
N LYS A 42 9.38 -1.84 4.18
CA LYS A 42 10.64 -1.49 4.84
C LYS A 42 11.80 -1.84 3.93
N VAL A 43 12.58 -0.85 3.51
CA VAL A 43 13.76 -0.99 2.65
C VAL A 43 14.90 -0.19 3.25
N ASN A 44 16.01 -0.86 3.56
CA ASN A 44 17.17 -0.28 4.26
C ASN A 44 16.77 0.45 5.55
N GLY A 45 15.92 -0.18 6.37
CA GLY A 45 15.44 0.40 7.63
C GLY A 45 14.34 1.46 7.49
N GLN A 46 14.08 1.98 6.29
CA GLN A 46 13.11 3.05 6.04
C GLN A 46 11.82 2.53 5.41
N TRP A 47 10.67 3.05 5.84
CA TRP A 47 9.38 2.78 5.23
C TRP A 47 9.20 3.57 3.94
N LYS A 48 9.23 2.88 2.80
CA LYS A 48 9.06 3.50 1.49
C LYS A 48 7.74 3.09 0.88
N VAL A 49 7.09 4.02 0.20
CA VAL A 49 5.86 3.76 -0.56
C VAL A 49 6.18 2.82 -1.71
N SER A 50 5.39 1.76 -1.85
CA SER A 50 5.55 0.80 -2.95
C SER A 50 4.35 0.88 -3.88
N CYS A 51 4.62 1.05 -5.17
CA CYS A 51 3.57 1.06 -6.18
C CYS A 51 2.84 -0.29 -6.28
N ALA A 52 3.54 -1.42 -6.12
CA ALA A 52 2.91 -2.73 -6.04
C ALA A 52 2.02 -2.88 -4.80
N GLY A 53 2.42 -2.26 -3.67
CA GLY A 53 1.62 -2.24 -2.45
C GLY A 53 0.34 -1.44 -2.59
N LEU A 54 0.42 -0.26 -3.21
CA LEU A 54 -0.77 0.52 -3.54
C LEU A 54 -1.70 -0.23 -4.52
N LEU A 55 -1.16 -0.95 -5.51
CA LEU A 55 -1.98 -1.76 -6.42
C LEU A 55 -2.68 -2.92 -5.69
N ALA A 56 -1.96 -3.62 -4.82
CA ALA A 56 -2.52 -4.71 -4.03
C ALA A 56 -3.61 -4.19 -3.07
N ALA A 57 -3.36 -3.05 -2.43
CA ALA A 57 -4.34 -2.36 -1.58
C ALA A 57 -5.58 -1.96 -2.37
N TYR A 58 -5.40 -1.33 -3.54
CA TYR A 58 -6.48 -0.95 -4.45
C TYR A 58 -7.35 -2.14 -4.86
N ARG A 59 -6.72 -3.23 -5.35
CA ARG A 59 -7.42 -4.45 -5.76
C ARG A 59 -8.20 -5.07 -4.60
N ARG A 60 -7.58 -5.19 -3.42
CA ARG A 60 -8.23 -5.76 -2.24
C ARG A 60 -9.39 -4.90 -1.75
N ALA A 61 -9.24 -3.57 -1.76
CA ALA A 61 -10.31 -2.66 -1.39
C ALA A 61 -11.51 -2.79 -2.34
N ASN A 62 -11.26 -2.90 -3.66
CA ASN A 62 -12.32 -3.16 -4.64
C ASN A 62 -13.02 -4.51 -4.39
N THR A 63 -12.27 -5.59 -4.11
CA THR A 63 -12.85 -6.89 -3.75
C THR A 63 -13.72 -6.82 -2.49
N GLN A 64 -13.31 -6.01 -1.51
CA GLN A 64 -14.04 -5.81 -0.25
C GLN A 64 -15.12 -4.73 -0.33
N LYS A 65 -15.36 -4.15 -1.52
CA LYS A 65 -16.29 -3.03 -1.74
C LYS A 65 -15.97 -1.77 -0.91
N ASP A 66 -14.72 -1.61 -0.49
CA ASP A 66 -14.22 -0.47 0.29
C ASP A 66 -13.80 0.69 -0.64
N ALA A 67 -14.79 1.35 -1.25
CA ALA A 67 -14.57 2.37 -2.28
C ALA A 67 -13.69 3.55 -1.82
N SER A 68 -13.81 3.96 -0.55
CA SER A 68 -12.99 5.04 0.03
C SER A 68 -11.51 4.68 0.05
N ILE A 69 -11.17 3.44 0.42
CA ILE A 69 -9.78 2.97 0.45
C ILE A 69 -9.24 2.79 -0.97
N ALA A 70 -10.07 2.27 -1.89
CA ALA A 70 -9.68 2.15 -3.30
C ALA A 70 -9.34 3.52 -3.90
N ALA A 71 -10.19 4.53 -3.70
CA ALA A 71 -9.93 5.90 -4.14
C ALA A 71 -8.65 6.48 -3.52
N LYS A 72 -8.43 6.30 -2.21
CA LYS A 72 -7.19 6.71 -1.53
C LYS A 72 -5.95 6.02 -2.11
N ALA A 73 -6.01 4.72 -2.36
CA ALA A 73 -4.92 3.95 -2.95
C ALA A 73 -4.55 4.48 -4.35
N LYS A 74 -5.56 4.72 -5.20
CA LYS A 74 -5.38 5.26 -6.56
C LYS A 74 -4.82 6.68 -6.53
N SER A 75 -5.36 7.56 -5.67
CA SER A 75 -4.88 8.94 -5.53
C SER A 75 -3.41 9.00 -5.12
N LEU A 76 -3.00 8.21 -4.12
CA LEU A 76 -1.59 8.09 -3.74
C LEU A 76 -0.74 7.55 -4.89
N ALA A 77 -1.22 6.53 -5.61
CA ALA A 77 -0.49 5.96 -6.73
C ALA A 77 -0.24 6.98 -7.86
N ILE A 78 -1.21 7.85 -8.16
CA ILE A 78 -1.06 8.97 -9.09
C ILE A 78 -0.04 9.97 -8.55
N GLN A 79 -0.15 10.38 -7.27
CA GLN A 79 0.78 11.31 -6.62
C GLN A 79 2.23 10.81 -6.68
N TYR A 80 2.42 9.51 -6.52
CA TYR A 80 3.72 8.85 -6.58
C TYR A 80 4.15 8.40 -7.98
N LYS A 81 3.36 8.72 -9.02
CA LYS A 81 3.63 8.38 -10.43
C LYS A 81 3.84 6.88 -10.66
N CYS A 82 3.00 6.08 -10.02
CA CYS A 82 2.98 4.63 -10.23
C CYS A 82 2.39 4.33 -11.61
N LYS A 83 3.14 3.61 -12.45
CA LYS A 83 2.79 3.29 -13.84
C LYS A 83 1.34 2.80 -14.00
N TRP A 84 0.92 1.84 -13.18
CA TRP A 84 -0.43 1.26 -13.23
C TRP A 84 -1.57 2.25 -12.96
N ALA A 85 -1.29 3.39 -12.32
CA ALA A 85 -2.29 4.39 -11.96
C ALA A 85 -2.25 5.63 -12.87
N THR A 86 -1.18 5.78 -13.66
CA THR A 86 -0.99 6.91 -14.58
C THR A 86 -1.20 6.53 -16.05
N GLU A 87 -1.13 5.24 -16.38
CA GLU A 87 -1.39 4.70 -17.72
C GLU A 87 -2.86 4.24 -17.86
N GLU A 88 -3.81 5.14 -17.55
CA GLU A 88 -5.21 4.99 -17.96
C GLU A 88 -5.44 5.65 -19.33
#